data_AF-A0A7X0JUB5-F1
#
_entry.id   AF-A0A7X0JUB5-F1
#
_cell.length_a   1.000
_cell.length_b   1.000
_cell.length_c   1.000
_cell.angle_alpha   90.00
_cell.angle_beta   90.00
_cell.angle_gamma   90.00
#
_symmetry.space_group_name_H-M   'P 1'
#
loop_
_entity.id
_entity.type
_entity.pdbx_description
1 polymer ?
#
loop_
_entity_poly.entity_id
_entity_poly.type
_entity_poly.pdbx_seq_one_letter_code
_entity_poly.pdbx_strand_id
1 'polypeptide(L)'
;MVKAALSVFLMLSGILSVHETMQFGGDFWDAQSEQGAVTEVYRKPLPIQEIEGRIKRAVDTFLQSIHSDKPLSPYIDSEHRPFATSVFKRLKAFEQQVIDGKSERRLSNIHAVGEGNHSVTLSYTATESQALLYSFKFLARDEPERAKVYFDLVLGLNTRHWKTRQVGDTRYHYKNIINIERAKRFDRKNRQIAYYFELPSESFSFYMVSNFQEYQRLIGVNYDRARADVYREGYGVVAGTIFSVMNNEDFSHDVVHYYSSKLYKVRNWTAEEGLAYFWGNAYYTAADGEIPEFSRLLTYLANHVDENSNLIDWFTSNSGLNFGGRLPGEVSVRSVMSALLCAEIIEKKGVIGLKELISSGKSIEDFFRVSDKLIAINQSNFNHKMLELIRKRAA
;
A
#
# COMPACT_ATOMS: atom_id res chain seq x y z
N MET A 1 8.88 -52.45 -10.20
CA MET A 1 9.36 -51.34 -11.04
C MET A 1 9.21 -50.05 -10.23
N VAL A 2 10.05 -49.86 -9.21
CA VAL A 2 11.28 -49.06 -9.18
C VAL A 2 11.06 -47.57 -9.48
N LYS A 3 11.25 -46.80 -8.41
CA LYS A 3 11.21 -45.34 -8.25
C LYS A 3 12.17 -44.62 -9.20
N ALA A 4 11.82 -43.41 -9.60
CA ALA A 4 12.74 -42.40 -10.12
C ALA A 4 12.22 -41.01 -9.72
N ALA A 5 13.02 -39.99 -9.45
CA ALA A 5 14.33 -39.87 -8.85
C ALA A 5 14.42 -38.37 -8.51
N LEU A 6 14.82 -38.06 -7.29
CA LEU A 6 15.14 -36.74 -6.78
C LEU A 6 16.67 -36.58 -6.85
N SER A 7 17.19 -35.46 -7.37
CA SER A 7 18.57 -34.91 -7.26
C SER A 7 18.92 -34.16 -8.56
N VAL A 8 19.70 -33.08 -8.65
CA VAL A 8 20.56 -32.26 -7.77
C VAL A 8 20.99 -31.08 -8.66
N PHE A 9 21.15 -29.86 -8.13
CA PHE A 9 22.22 -28.98 -8.61
C PHE A 9 22.66 -28.03 -7.49
N LEU A 10 23.89 -28.25 -7.02
CA LEU A 10 24.67 -27.45 -6.08
C LEU A 10 26.05 -27.31 -6.74
N MET A 11 26.49 -26.08 -7.02
CA MET A 11 27.90 -25.75 -7.25
C MET A 11 28.22 -24.61 -6.28
N LEU A 12 28.92 -24.89 -5.18
CA LEU A 12 30.38 -24.95 -5.00
C LEU A 12 31.09 -23.59 -5.05
N SER A 13 31.53 -23.24 -3.85
CA SER A 13 32.53 -22.25 -3.44
C SER A 13 33.89 -22.43 -4.12
N GLY A 14 34.52 -21.30 -4.46
CA GLY A 14 35.94 -21.19 -4.75
C GLY A 14 36.53 -19.97 -4.04
N ILE A 15 37.33 -20.22 -3.01
CA ILE A 15 38.19 -19.28 -2.30
C ILE A 15 39.48 -19.12 -3.13
N LEU A 16 39.94 -17.89 -3.36
CA LEU A 16 41.34 -17.57 -3.62
C LEU A 16 41.60 -16.14 -3.13
N SER A 17 42.40 -16.02 -2.07
CA SER A 17 42.98 -14.77 -1.60
C SER A 17 44.27 -14.49 -2.36
N VAL A 18 44.47 -13.26 -2.80
CA VAL A 18 45.81 -12.72 -3.06
C VAL A 18 45.86 -11.31 -2.49
N HIS A 19 46.80 -11.12 -1.57
CA HIS A 19 47.28 -9.83 -1.09
C HIS A 19 48.02 -9.12 -2.23
N GLU A 20 47.74 -7.84 -2.44
CA GLU A 20 48.74 -6.92 -2.96
C GLU A 20 48.54 -5.52 -2.37
N THR A 21 49.48 -5.16 -1.52
CA THR A 21 49.81 -3.80 -1.09
C THR A 21 50.46 -3.05 -2.24
N MET A 22 50.02 -1.82 -2.52
CA MET A 22 50.88 -0.82 -3.18
C MET A 22 50.81 0.52 -2.45
N GLN A 23 52.01 1.00 -2.12
CA GLN A 23 52.32 2.27 -1.50
C GLN A 23 52.41 3.41 -2.54
N PHE A 24 52.40 4.61 -1.96
CA PHE A 24 52.53 5.96 -2.52
C PHE A 24 53.70 6.23 -3.47
N GLY A 25 53.43 7.19 -4.36
CA GLY A 25 54.35 8.05 -5.13
C GLY A 25 53.52 8.67 -6.27
N GLY A 26 53.44 9.97 -6.54
CA GLY A 26 54.34 11.09 -6.33
C GLY A 26 54.27 11.92 -7.64
N ASP A 27 54.11 13.24 -7.51
CA ASP A 27 54.39 14.29 -8.51
C ASP A 27 53.35 14.53 -9.64
N PHE A 28 52.63 15.66 -9.59
CA PHE A 28 52.99 17.00 -10.11
C PHE A 28 52.68 17.13 -11.60
N TRP A 29 51.58 17.83 -11.93
CA TRP A 29 51.48 18.70 -13.11
C TRP A 29 50.46 19.80 -12.84
N ASP A 30 50.94 21.04 -12.89
CA ASP A 30 50.19 22.29 -12.83
C ASP A 30 49.20 22.39 -14.00
N ALA A 31 47.93 22.63 -13.68
CA ALA A 31 46.97 23.17 -14.62
C ALA A 31 46.33 24.40 -13.98
N GLN A 32 46.78 25.58 -14.42
CA GLN A 32 46.09 26.84 -14.20
C GLN A 32 44.70 26.75 -14.83
N SER A 33 43.66 26.58 -14.01
CA SER A 33 42.28 26.85 -14.42
C SER A 33 41.90 28.25 -13.95
N GLU A 34 41.62 29.12 -14.92
CA GLU A 34 41.06 30.45 -14.71
C GLU A 34 39.86 30.40 -13.76
N GLN A 35 40.01 31.03 -12.59
CA GLN A 35 38.90 31.36 -11.72
C GLN A 35 38.04 32.43 -12.40
N GLY A 36 37.10 31.99 -13.22
CA GLY A 36 35.95 32.80 -13.59
C GLY A 36 35.17 33.10 -12.31
N ALA A 37 35.27 34.33 -11.82
CA ALA A 37 34.46 34.83 -10.73
C ALA A 37 32.99 34.71 -11.13
N VAL A 38 32.32 33.66 -10.65
CA VAL A 38 30.86 33.60 -10.63
C VAL A 38 30.45 34.67 -9.62
N THR A 39 30.15 35.87 -10.11
CA THR A 39 29.39 36.84 -9.35
C THR A 39 28.06 36.19 -9.00
N GLU A 40 27.95 35.63 -7.79
CA GLU A 40 26.67 35.35 -7.17
C GLU A 40 25.91 36.68 -7.14
N VAL A 41 25.04 36.87 -8.13
CA VAL A 41 24.09 37.96 -8.15
C VAL A 41 23.18 37.69 -6.95
N TYR A 42 23.48 38.34 -5.83
CA TYR A 42 22.69 38.31 -4.61
C TYR A 42 21.32 38.91 -4.93
N ARG A 43 20.42 38.09 -5.48
CA ARG A 43 19.06 38.51 -5.77
C ARG A 43 18.38 38.71 -4.43
N LYS A 44 18.06 39.97 -4.13
CA LYS A 44 17.24 40.32 -2.97
C LYS A 44 16.00 39.41 -2.97
N PRO A 45 15.68 38.75 -1.84
CA PRO A 45 14.48 37.92 -1.75
C PRO A 45 13.26 38.73 -2.18
N LEU A 46 12.39 38.15 -3.01
CA LEU A 46 11.15 38.81 -3.41
C LEU A 46 10.30 39.10 -2.16
N PRO A 47 9.51 40.20 -2.16
CA PRO A 47 8.57 40.45 -1.09
C PRO A 47 7.63 39.26 -0.86
N ILE A 48 7.38 38.90 0.40
CA ILE A 48 6.53 37.75 0.78
C ILE A 48 5.16 37.78 0.07
N GLN A 49 4.59 38.98 -0.12
CA GLN A 49 3.31 39.17 -0.80
C GLN A 49 3.30 38.71 -2.27
N GLU A 50 4.42 38.88 -2.99
CA GLU A 50 4.51 38.46 -4.40
C GLU A 50 4.56 36.94 -4.52
N ILE A 51 5.32 36.29 -3.64
CA ILE A 51 5.45 34.82 -3.57
C ILE A 51 4.09 34.20 -3.23
N GLU A 52 3.41 34.70 -2.20
CA GLU A 52 2.06 34.25 -1.86
C GLU A 52 1.08 34.42 -3.03
N GLY A 53 1.16 35.54 -3.75
CA GLY A 53 0.33 35.80 -4.92
C GLY A 53 0.55 34.79 -6.04
N ARG A 54 1.80 34.38 -6.30
CA ARG A 54 2.12 33.32 -7.27
C ARG A 54 1.58 31.97 -6.83
N ILE A 55 1.80 31.59 -5.57
CA ILE A 55 1.34 30.32 -5.01
C ILE A 55 -0.19 30.23 -5.08
N LYS A 56 -0.91 31.28 -4.70
CA LYS A 56 -2.39 31.35 -4.77
C LYS A 56 -2.90 31.04 -6.19
N ARG A 57 -2.38 31.75 -7.20
CA ARG A 57 -2.76 31.52 -8.60
C ARG A 57 -2.42 30.10 -9.09
N ALA A 58 -1.26 29.58 -8.69
CA ALA A 58 -0.85 28.23 -9.05
C ALA A 58 -1.76 27.16 -8.41
N VAL A 59 -2.16 27.35 -7.16
CA VAL A 59 -3.11 26.47 -6.45
C VAL A 59 -4.45 26.44 -7.18
N ASP A 60 -5.00 27.60 -7.55
CA ASP A 60 -6.27 27.65 -8.30
C ASP A 60 -6.20 26.89 -9.62
N THR A 61 -5.12 27.10 -10.39
CA THR A 61 -4.90 26.41 -11.67
C THR A 61 -4.73 24.89 -11.50
N PHE A 62 -4.04 24.49 -10.44
CA PHE A 62 -3.83 23.08 -10.09
C PHE A 62 -5.14 22.39 -9.71
N LEU A 63 -5.94 23.02 -8.85
CA LEU A 63 -7.25 22.50 -8.44
C LEU A 63 -8.23 22.43 -9.62
N GLN A 64 -8.20 23.42 -10.52
CA GLN A 64 -8.96 23.35 -11.77
C GLN A 64 -8.53 22.15 -12.62
N SER A 65 -7.23 21.85 -12.69
CA SER A 65 -6.73 20.68 -13.41
C SER A 65 -7.19 19.36 -12.79
N ILE A 66 -7.21 19.27 -11.45
CA ILE A 66 -7.77 18.12 -10.72
C ILE A 66 -9.25 17.94 -11.05
N HIS A 67 -10.03 19.02 -10.98
CA HIS A 67 -11.47 18.98 -11.26
C HIS A 67 -11.77 18.53 -12.70
N SER A 68 -11.07 19.09 -13.68
CA SER A 68 -11.26 18.79 -15.11
C SER A 68 -10.55 17.52 -15.60
N ASP A 69 -10.07 16.66 -14.70
CA ASP A 69 -9.28 15.45 -15.02
C ASP A 69 -8.09 15.70 -15.97
N LYS A 70 -7.53 16.91 -15.97
CA LYS A 70 -6.36 17.24 -16.77
C LYS A 70 -5.10 16.61 -16.16
N PRO A 71 -4.06 16.30 -16.96
CA PRO A 71 -2.80 15.79 -16.44
C PRO A 71 -2.21 16.70 -15.36
N LEU A 72 -1.85 16.12 -14.21
CA LEU A 72 -1.21 16.85 -13.10
C LEU A 72 0.32 16.92 -13.23
N SER A 73 0.90 16.19 -14.21
CA SER A 73 2.35 16.16 -14.43
C SER A 73 3.01 17.52 -14.64
N PRO A 74 2.36 18.56 -15.22
CA PRO A 74 2.99 19.89 -15.31
C PRO A 74 3.16 20.59 -13.96
N TYR A 75 2.41 20.17 -12.94
CA TYR A 75 2.39 20.81 -11.63
C TYR A 75 3.12 20.00 -10.55
N ILE A 76 3.38 18.70 -10.77
CA ILE A 76 3.99 17.82 -9.77
C ILE A 76 5.41 17.47 -10.19
N ASP A 77 6.37 18.00 -9.45
CA ASP A 77 7.80 17.70 -9.60
C ASP A 77 8.32 17.02 -8.34
N SER A 78 8.06 15.71 -8.27
CA SER A 78 8.36 14.86 -7.13
C SER A 78 8.94 13.53 -7.62
N GLU A 79 9.93 12.99 -6.90
CA GLU A 79 10.39 11.61 -7.08
C GLU A 79 9.24 10.60 -6.87
N HIS A 80 8.21 10.99 -6.12
CA HIS A 80 7.00 10.22 -5.87
C HIS A 80 5.82 10.65 -6.74
N ARG A 81 6.05 11.25 -7.93
CA ARG A 81 4.99 11.81 -8.80
C ARG A 81 3.76 10.92 -8.95
N PRO A 82 3.84 9.60 -9.23
CA PRO A 82 2.63 8.79 -9.41
C PRO A 82 1.85 8.62 -8.10
N PHE A 83 2.52 8.49 -6.96
CA PHE A 83 1.89 8.43 -5.64
C PHE A 83 1.25 9.79 -5.28
N ALA A 84 2.00 10.89 -5.43
CA ALA A 84 1.50 12.25 -5.21
C ALA A 84 0.26 12.54 -6.07
N THR A 85 0.30 12.18 -7.37
CA THR A 85 -0.85 12.30 -8.27
C THR A 85 -2.08 11.55 -7.75
N SER A 86 -1.90 10.32 -7.24
CA SER A 86 -3.00 9.54 -6.67
C SER A 86 -3.60 10.20 -5.43
N VAL A 87 -2.77 10.73 -4.54
CA VAL A 87 -3.23 11.46 -3.34
C VAL A 87 -3.96 12.75 -3.71
N PHE A 88 -3.39 13.58 -4.60
CA PHE A 88 -4.02 14.84 -5.01
C PHE A 88 -5.36 14.65 -5.72
N LYS A 89 -5.53 13.56 -6.49
CA LYS A 89 -6.82 13.24 -7.12
C LYS A 89 -7.97 13.06 -6.12
N ARG A 90 -7.70 12.78 -4.85
CA ARG A 90 -8.73 12.73 -3.80
C ARG A 90 -9.42 14.07 -3.55
N LEU A 91 -8.73 15.19 -3.83
CA LEU A 91 -9.31 16.52 -3.71
C LEU A 91 -10.48 16.73 -4.67
N LYS A 92 -10.58 15.96 -5.76
CA LYS A 92 -11.66 16.09 -6.75
C LYS A 92 -13.05 16.01 -6.12
N ALA A 93 -13.28 15.09 -5.18
CA ALA A 93 -14.57 14.94 -4.52
C ALA A 93 -14.95 16.15 -3.66
N PHE A 94 -13.96 16.83 -3.08
CA PHE A 94 -14.16 18.05 -2.30
C PHE A 94 -14.33 19.27 -3.21
N GLU A 95 -13.55 19.38 -4.29
CA GLU A 95 -13.75 20.43 -5.31
C GLU A 95 -15.15 20.33 -5.95
N GLN A 96 -15.68 19.13 -6.16
CA GLN A 96 -17.04 18.96 -6.65
C GLN A 96 -18.08 19.52 -5.66
N GLN A 97 -17.89 19.32 -4.35
CA GLN A 97 -18.78 19.90 -3.33
C GLN A 97 -18.73 21.43 -3.31
N VAL A 98 -17.60 22.04 -3.67
CA VAL A 98 -17.47 23.49 -3.81
C VAL A 98 -18.30 23.99 -4.99
N ILE A 99 -18.23 23.31 -6.13
CA ILE A 99 -18.99 23.65 -7.34
C ILE A 99 -20.50 23.49 -7.11
N ASP A 100 -20.88 22.43 -6.39
CA ASP A 100 -22.26 22.18 -6.00
C ASP A 100 -22.79 23.16 -4.93
N GLY A 101 -21.95 24.08 -4.42
CA GLY A 101 -22.30 25.03 -3.35
C GLY A 101 -22.46 24.42 -1.96
N LYS A 102 -22.10 23.14 -1.78
CA LYS A 102 -22.23 22.38 -0.51
C LYS A 102 -21.08 22.64 0.46
N SER A 103 -19.95 23.12 -0.04
CA SER A 103 -18.79 23.48 0.77
C SER A 103 -18.08 24.71 0.25
N GLU A 104 -17.31 25.36 1.12
CA GLU A 104 -16.40 26.43 0.78
C GLU A 104 -14.96 25.94 0.91
N ARG A 105 -14.14 26.27 -0.09
CA ARG A 105 -12.68 26.07 -0.04
C ARG A 105 -12.01 27.33 0.50
N ARG A 106 -11.07 27.17 1.43
CA ARG A 106 -10.23 28.25 1.95
C ARG A 106 -8.77 27.85 1.92
N LEU A 107 -7.93 28.74 1.40
CA LEU A 107 -6.47 28.66 1.57
C LEU A 107 -6.14 29.23 2.95
N SER A 108 -6.01 28.35 3.93
CA SER A 108 -5.97 28.73 5.35
C SER A 108 -4.58 29.11 5.84
N ASN A 109 -3.52 28.65 5.16
CA ASN A 109 -2.14 28.96 5.56
C ASN A 109 -1.16 28.82 4.38
N ILE A 110 -0.19 29.73 4.29
CA ILE A 110 1.02 29.63 3.48
C ILE A 110 2.18 30.09 4.37
N HIS A 111 3.21 29.27 4.54
CA HIS A 111 4.42 29.68 5.24
C HIS A 111 5.65 28.99 4.67
N ALA A 112 6.79 29.68 4.71
CA ALA A 112 8.06 29.12 4.27
C ALA A 112 8.50 27.97 5.17
N VAL A 113 9.02 26.90 4.55
CA VAL A 113 9.63 25.74 5.24
C VAL A 113 11.06 25.48 4.79
N GLY A 114 11.57 26.28 3.86
CA GLY A 114 12.93 26.25 3.33
C GLY A 114 13.04 27.22 2.16
N GLU A 115 14.25 27.35 1.60
CA GLU A 115 14.47 28.20 0.43
C GLU A 115 13.58 27.76 -0.74
N GLY A 116 12.77 28.69 -1.27
CA GLY A 116 11.80 28.44 -2.34
C GLY A 116 10.62 27.51 -1.97
N ASN A 117 10.59 26.92 -0.78
CA ASN A 117 9.62 25.91 -0.38
C ASN A 117 8.65 26.45 0.66
N HIS A 118 7.35 26.24 0.42
CA HIS A 118 6.27 26.71 1.26
C HIS A 118 5.34 25.55 1.62
N SER A 119 4.93 25.46 2.87
CA SER A 119 3.80 24.63 3.26
C SER A 119 2.51 25.41 2.97
N VAL A 120 1.60 24.76 2.26
CA VAL A 120 0.29 25.29 1.88
C VAL A 120 -0.79 24.44 2.53
N THR A 121 -1.81 25.06 3.12
CA THR A 121 -2.96 24.34 3.70
C THR A 121 -4.27 24.79 3.05
N LEU A 122 -5.02 23.82 2.54
CA LEU A 122 -6.39 23.95 2.09
C LEU A 122 -7.35 23.41 3.16
N SER A 123 -8.47 24.09 3.33
CA SER A 123 -9.55 23.65 4.21
C SER A 123 -10.87 23.69 3.43
N TYR A 124 -11.73 22.70 3.66
CA TYR A 124 -13.09 22.63 3.12
C TYR A 124 -14.08 22.65 4.27
N THR A 125 -15.01 23.59 4.27
CA THR A 125 -16.03 23.77 5.30
C THR A 125 -17.42 23.66 4.70
N ALA A 126 -18.35 22.97 5.36
CA ALA A 126 -19.73 22.88 4.89
C ALA A 126 -20.40 24.27 4.90
N THR A 127 -21.09 24.65 3.83
CA THR A 127 -21.70 25.99 3.70
C THR A 127 -22.75 26.24 4.79
N GLU A 128 -23.63 25.27 5.04
CA GLU A 128 -24.75 25.43 5.98
C GLU A 128 -24.31 25.42 7.45
N SER A 129 -23.50 24.43 7.85
CA SER A 129 -23.12 24.23 9.25
C SER A 129 -21.81 24.91 9.64
N GLN A 130 -21.04 25.39 8.67
CA GLN A 130 -19.67 25.88 8.84
C GLN A 130 -18.71 24.83 9.45
N ALA A 131 -19.11 23.56 9.52
CA ALA A 131 -18.28 22.48 10.03
C ALA A 131 -17.11 22.20 9.09
N LEU A 132 -15.90 22.01 9.64
CA LEU A 132 -14.76 21.54 8.88
C LEU A 132 -15.04 20.12 8.36
N LEU A 133 -14.84 19.92 7.06
CA LEU A 133 -15.02 18.64 6.38
C LEU A 133 -13.66 17.98 6.12
N TYR A 134 -12.70 18.77 5.65
CA TYR A 134 -11.40 18.27 5.23
C TYR A 134 -10.32 19.35 5.35
N SER A 135 -9.12 18.98 5.78
CA SER A 135 -7.94 19.85 5.79
C SER A 135 -6.74 19.12 5.22
N PHE A 136 -6.11 19.74 4.21
CA PHE A 136 -5.05 19.14 3.43
C PHE A 136 -3.86 20.08 3.29
N LYS A 137 -2.68 19.57 3.63
CA LYS A 137 -1.40 20.26 3.63
C LYS A 137 -0.48 19.65 2.58
N PHE A 138 0.12 20.48 1.75
CA PHE A 138 1.08 20.07 0.72
C PHE A 138 2.18 21.12 0.60
N LEU A 139 3.24 20.78 -0.12
CA LEU A 139 4.36 21.68 -0.39
C LEU A 139 4.13 22.41 -1.72
N ALA A 140 4.51 23.67 -1.76
CA ALA A 140 4.63 24.48 -2.95
C ALA A 140 6.08 24.95 -3.10
N ARG A 141 6.72 24.55 -4.20
CA ARG A 141 8.09 24.93 -4.55
C ARG A 141 8.03 25.97 -5.65
N ASP A 142 8.38 27.20 -5.30
CA ASP A 142 8.33 28.36 -6.17
C ASP A 142 9.68 28.52 -6.89
N GLU A 143 9.65 28.40 -8.23
CA GLU A 143 10.79 28.58 -9.12
C GLU A 143 10.61 29.89 -9.92
N PRO A 144 11.00 31.05 -9.37
CA PRO A 144 10.76 32.35 -10.02
C PRO A 144 11.44 32.45 -11.39
N GLU A 145 12.61 31.83 -11.55
CA GLU A 145 13.37 31.84 -12.81
C GLU A 145 12.65 31.16 -13.96
N ARG A 146 11.79 30.17 -13.64
CA ARG A 146 10.95 29.47 -14.61
C ARG A 146 9.53 29.98 -14.64
N ALA A 147 9.20 30.98 -13.82
CA ALA A 147 7.85 31.46 -13.57
C ALA A 147 6.86 30.32 -13.25
N LYS A 148 7.30 29.33 -12.46
CA LYS A 148 6.52 28.12 -12.15
C LYS A 148 6.47 27.84 -10.65
N VAL A 149 5.38 27.22 -10.23
CA VAL A 149 5.22 26.65 -8.89
C VAL A 149 4.89 25.17 -9.04
N TYR A 150 5.63 24.32 -8.34
CA TYR A 150 5.42 22.88 -8.30
C TYR A 150 4.81 22.47 -6.96
N PHE A 151 4.01 21.42 -6.96
CA PHE A 151 3.37 20.86 -5.78
C PHE A 151 3.89 19.46 -5.46
N ASP A 152 4.06 19.19 -4.18
CA ASP A 152 4.42 17.86 -3.68
C ASP A 152 3.69 17.56 -2.35
N LEU A 153 3.64 16.30 -1.96
CA LEU A 153 3.17 15.90 -0.64
C LEU A 153 4.17 16.35 0.44
N VAL A 154 3.68 16.51 1.67
CA VAL A 154 4.54 16.72 2.84
C VAL A 154 5.24 15.44 3.32
N LEU A 155 5.18 14.34 2.57
CA LEU A 155 5.70 13.03 2.97
C LEU A 155 7.20 13.08 3.30
N GLY A 156 8.01 13.62 2.39
CA GLY A 156 9.47 13.76 2.61
C GLY A 156 9.78 14.64 3.82
N LEU A 157 9.06 15.77 3.96
CA LEU A 157 9.20 16.65 5.12
C LEU A 157 8.84 15.94 6.43
N ASN A 158 7.75 15.18 6.46
CA ASN A 158 7.24 14.49 7.64
C ASN A 158 8.07 13.26 8.03
N THR A 159 8.84 12.70 7.09
CA THR A 159 9.65 11.49 7.28
C THR A 159 11.15 11.74 7.27
N ARG A 160 11.61 13.00 7.15
CA ARG A 160 13.04 13.38 7.10
C ARG A 160 13.90 12.90 8.26
N HIS A 161 13.30 12.62 9.41
CA HIS A 161 13.98 12.11 10.61
C HIS A 161 13.73 10.62 10.86
N TRP A 162 13.02 9.95 9.95
CA TRP A 162 12.79 8.52 10.05
C TRP A 162 14.04 7.76 9.64
N LYS A 163 14.24 6.61 10.27
CA LYS A 163 15.28 5.66 9.88
C LYS A 163 14.85 4.95 8.61
N THR A 164 15.83 4.50 7.84
CA THR A 164 15.59 3.67 6.66
C THR A 164 16.36 2.34 6.75
N ARG A 165 15.79 1.30 6.16
CA ARG A 165 16.45 -0.01 6.05
C ARG A 165 16.01 -0.71 4.77
N GLN A 166 16.96 -1.13 3.94
CA GLN A 166 16.69 -2.01 2.82
C GLN A 166 16.65 -3.47 3.31
N VAL A 167 15.60 -4.21 2.94
CA VAL A 167 15.49 -5.65 3.14
C VAL A 167 14.99 -6.26 1.83
N GLY A 168 15.85 -6.99 1.13
CA GLY A 168 15.57 -7.46 -0.22
C GLY A 168 15.20 -6.30 -1.14
N ASP A 169 14.03 -6.37 -1.77
CA ASP A 169 13.57 -5.36 -2.73
C ASP A 169 12.79 -4.20 -2.06
N THR A 170 12.57 -4.25 -0.75
CA THR A 170 11.76 -3.27 -0.02
C THR A 170 12.61 -2.32 0.84
N ARG A 171 12.38 -1.01 0.67
CA ARG A 171 12.95 0.04 1.52
C ARG A 171 11.94 0.40 2.61
N TYR A 172 12.27 0.05 3.85
CA TYR A 172 11.46 0.40 5.01
C TYR A 172 11.83 1.78 5.55
N HIS A 173 10.82 2.56 5.89
CA HIS A 173 10.88 3.84 6.59
C HIS A 173 10.17 3.69 7.94
N TYR A 174 10.87 3.94 9.04
CA TYR A 174 10.36 3.68 10.39
C TYR A 174 10.95 4.64 11.43
N LYS A 175 10.21 4.92 12.50
CA LYS A 175 10.69 5.80 13.59
C LYS A 175 11.62 5.09 14.56
N ASN A 176 11.19 3.92 15.04
CA ASN A 176 11.77 3.29 16.22
C ASN A 176 12.58 2.04 15.84
N ILE A 177 11.91 0.90 15.85
CA ILE A 177 12.48 -0.44 15.68
C ILE A 177 11.79 -1.09 14.49
N ILE A 178 12.54 -1.95 13.79
CA ILE A 178 12.04 -2.81 12.73
C ILE A 178 12.37 -4.26 13.09
N ASN A 179 11.39 -5.16 12.95
CA ASN A 179 11.61 -6.60 13.03
C ASN A 179 12.12 -7.12 11.68
N ILE A 180 13.43 -7.35 11.61
CA ILE A 180 14.10 -7.78 10.38
C ILE A 180 13.60 -9.14 9.87
N GLU A 181 13.21 -10.06 10.75
CA GLU A 181 12.72 -11.38 10.33
C GLU A 181 11.33 -11.30 9.71
N ARG A 182 10.45 -10.41 10.23
CA ARG A 182 9.16 -10.13 9.59
C ARG A 182 9.35 -9.42 8.24
N ALA A 183 10.26 -8.45 8.16
CA ALA A 183 10.58 -7.79 6.90
C ALA A 183 11.10 -8.77 5.83
N LYS A 184 11.99 -9.71 6.22
CA LYS A 184 12.44 -10.80 5.34
C LYS A 184 11.29 -11.72 4.93
N ARG A 185 10.35 -11.99 5.82
CA ARG A 185 9.15 -12.79 5.50
C ARG A 185 8.28 -12.09 4.46
N PHE A 186 8.04 -10.80 4.62
CA PHE A 186 7.33 -9.98 3.63
C PHE A 186 8.02 -10.02 2.26
N ASP A 187 9.33 -9.82 2.22
CA ASP A 187 10.12 -9.87 0.97
C ASP A 187 10.00 -11.24 0.27
N ARG A 188 10.03 -12.35 1.01
CA ARG A 188 9.77 -13.69 0.45
C ARG A 188 8.35 -13.84 -0.09
N LYS A 189 7.34 -13.39 0.67
CA LYS A 189 5.93 -13.43 0.25
C LYS A 189 5.71 -12.58 -1.01
N ASN A 190 6.30 -11.39 -1.09
CA ASN A 190 6.24 -10.53 -2.28
C ASN A 190 6.76 -11.26 -3.53
N ARG A 191 7.95 -11.86 -3.46
CA ARG A 191 8.51 -12.62 -4.59
C ARG A 191 7.64 -13.83 -4.95
N GLN A 192 7.12 -14.54 -3.95
CA GLN A 192 6.27 -15.70 -4.16
C GLN A 192 4.94 -15.33 -4.83
N ILE A 193 4.27 -14.26 -4.36
CA ILE A 193 3.04 -13.74 -4.93
C ILE A 193 3.27 -13.32 -6.39
N ALA A 194 4.33 -12.55 -6.65
CA ALA A 194 4.71 -12.13 -7.99
C ALA A 194 4.95 -13.34 -8.92
N TYR A 195 5.69 -14.33 -8.44
CA TYR A 195 5.95 -15.58 -9.16
C TYR A 195 4.66 -16.30 -9.55
N TYR A 196 3.71 -16.47 -8.62
CA TYR A 196 2.44 -17.12 -8.94
C TYR A 196 1.57 -16.30 -9.91
N PHE A 197 1.68 -14.99 -9.88
CA PHE A 197 1.04 -14.14 -10.88
C PHE A 197 1.81 -14.06 -12.20
N GLU A 198 2.97 -14.73 -12.33
CA GLU A 198 3.86 -14.65 -13.50
C GLU A 198 4.26 -13.20 -13.81
N LEU A 199 4.46 -12.40 -12.76
CA LEU A 199 4.87 -11.01 -12.84
C LEU A 199 6.25 -10.84 -12.20
N PRO A 200 7.04 -9.85 -12.62
CA PRO A 200 8.27 -9.50 -11.92
C PRO A 200 7.94 -9.04 -10.49
N SER A 201 8.78 -9.45 -9.53
CA SER A 201 8.69 -8.91 -8.18
C SER A 201 9.05 -7.43 -8.20
N GLU A 202 8.34 -6.64 -7.40
CA GLU A 202 8.51 -5.19 -7.35
C GLU A 202 9.16 -4.73 -6.06
N SER A 203 9.88 -3.62 -6.19
CA SER A 203 10.41 -2.88 -5.07
C SER A 203 9.37 -1.96 -4.48
N PHE A 204 9.34 -1.87 -3.15
CA PHE A 204 8.40 -1.02 -2.43
C PHE A 204 9.09 -0.01 -1.52
N SER A 205 8.53 1.19 -1.42
CA SER A 205 8.78 2.15 -0.35
C SER A 205 7.73 1.92 0.74
N PHE A 206 8.17 1.42 1.88
CA PHE A 206 7.29 0.88 2.92
C PHE A 206 7.37 1.76 4.18
N TYR A 207 6.31 2.49 4.47
CA TYR A 207 6.21 3.39 5.61
C TYR A 207 5.48 2.70 6.75
N MET A 208 6.19 2.45 7.85
CA MET A 208 5.62 1.84 9.05
C MET A 208 4.94 2.93 9.90
N VAL A 209 3.61 2.94 9.91
CA VAL A 209 2.81 3.88 10.69
C VAL A 209 2.13 3.19 11.86
N SER A 210 1.92 3.90 12.97
CA SER A 210 1.26 3.35 14.15
C SER A 210 -0.24 3.12 13.92
N ASN A 211 -0.89 3.98 13.12
CA ASN A 211 -2.33 3.93 12.84
C ASN A 211 -2.68 4.72 11.58
N PHE A 212 -3.93 4.60 11.13
CA PHE A 212 -4.46 5.28 9.94
C PHE A 212 -4.29 6.81 10.02
N GLN A 213 -4.51 7.41 11.19
CA GLN A 213 -4.41 8.87 11.38
C GLN A 213 -2.97 9.39 11.22
N GLU A 214 -1.97 8.56 11.53
CA GLU A 214 -0.58 8.91 11.20
C GLU A 214 -0.34 8.90 9.69
N TYR A 215 -0.77 7.86 8.98
CA TYR A 215 -0.67 7.82 7.52
C TYR A 215 -1.32 9.05 6.87
N GLN A 216 -2.54 9.40 7.29
CA GLN A 216 -3.26 10.59 6.81
C GLN A 216 -2.39 11.84 6.97
N ARG A 217 -1.78 12.04 8.14
CA ARG A 217 -0.87 13.16 8.40
C ARG A 217 0.38 13.11 7.53
N LEU A 218 0.97 11.94 7.30
CA LEU A 218 2.17 11.79 6.46
C LEU A 218 1.92 12.26 5.03
N ILE A 219 0.74 11.96 4.46
CA ILE A 219 0.36 12.39 3.11
C ILE A 219 -0.23 13.81 3.06
N GLY A 220 -0.35 14.48 4.20
CA GLY A 220 -0.82 15.85 4.30
C GLY A 220 -2.28 16.03 4.70
N VAL A 221 -3.04 14.97 4.92
CA VAL A 221 -4.41 15.07 5.45
C VAL A 221 -4.33 15.35 6.95
N ASN A 222 -4.56 16.60 7.34
CA ASN A 222 -4.61 16.98 8.76
C ASN A 222 -5.94 16.59 9.39
N TYR A 223 -7.02 16.56 8.61
CA TYR A 223 -8.35 16.23 9.06
C TYR A 223 -9.22 15.73 7.91
N ASP A 224 -9.97 14.65 8.15
CA ASP A 224 -11.00 14.10 7.25
C ASP A 224 -12.19 13.67 8.10
N ARG A 225 -13.30 14.42 8.02
CA ARG A 225 -14.49 14.16 8.82
C ARG A 225 -15.06 12.77 8.59
N ALA A 226 -14.99 12.25 7.36
CA ALA A 226 -15.57 10.95 7.01
C ALA A 226 -14.74 9.78 7.56
N ARG A 227 -13.52 10.04 8.03
CA ARG A 227 -12.57 9.04 8.50
C ARG A 227 -11.92 9.40 9.84
N ALA A 228 -12.58 10.24 10.64
CA ALA A 228 -12.04 10.74 11.90
C ALA A 228 -11.94 9.63 12.98
N ASP A 229 -12.76 8.60 12.86
CA ASP A 229 -12.85 7.45 13.77
C ASP A 229 -12.16 6.19 13.22
N VAL A 230 -11.51 6.27 12.06
CA VAL A 230 -10.78 5.15 11.45
C VAL A 230 -9.36 5.10 12.01
N TYR A 231 -8.96 3.97 12.60
CA TYR A 231 -7.63 3.83 13.21
C TYR A 231 -6.80 2.66 12.68
N ARG A 232 -7.45 1.59 12.23
CA ARG A 232 -6.79 0.30 11.95
C ARG A 232 -6.68 -0.04 10.46
N GLU A 233 -7.09 0.86 9.57
CA GLU A 233 -6.91 0.70 8.12
C GLU A 233 -5.49 1.10 7.72
N GLY A 234 -4.82 0.26 6.92
CA GLY A 234 -3.61 0.64 6.20
C GLY A 234 -3.91 1.34 4.89
N TYR A 235 -2.85 1.70 4.17
CA TYR A 235 -2.96 2.10 2.78
C TYR A 235 -2.19 1.11 1.92
N GLY A 236 -2.94 0.40 1.08
CA GLY A 236 -2.41 -0.60 0.15
C GLY A 236 -1.40 -0.05 -0.83
N VAL A 237 -0.91 -0.94 -1.69
CA VAL A 237 0.17 -0.61 -2.62
C VAL A 237 -0.34 0.39 -3.67
N VAL A 238 0.17 1.62 -3.63
CA VAL A 238 -0.11 2.64 -4.65
C VAL A 238 1.20 3.20 -5.15
N ALA A 239 1.45 3.03 -6.45
CA ALA A 239 2.68 3.47 -7.09
C ALA A 239 3.94 2.99 -6.34
N GLY A 240 3.98 1.72 -5.97
CA GLY A 240 5.10 1.12 -5.24
C GLY A 240 5.26 1.62 -3.80
N THR A 241 4.28 2.34 -3.24
CA THR A 241 4.30 2.85 -1.87
C THR A 241 3.29 2.13 -1.00
N ILE A 242 3.70 1.73 0.20
CA ILE A 242 2.89 1.03 1.20
C ILE A 242 2.90 1.83 2.50
N PHE A 243 1.74 1.97 3.15
CA PHE A 243 1.68 2.43 4.54
C PHE A 243 1.06 1.32 5.39
N SER A 244 1.91 0.62 6.14
CA SER A 244 1.43 -0.40 7.07
C SER A 244 0.96 0.25 8.36
N VAL A 245 -0.14 -0.24 8.89
CA VAL A 245 -0.63 0.15 10.21
C VAL A 245 -0.09 -0.72 11.31
N MET A 246 -0.22 -0.23 12.55
CA MET A 246 0.17 -0.93 13.76
C MET A 246 1.67 -1.30 13.76
N ASN A 247 2.48 -0.53 13.02
CA ASN A 247 3.92 -0.71 12.82
C ASN A 247 4.29 -2.14 12.40
N ASN A 248 3.48 -2.81 11.57
CA ASN A 248 3.78 -4.17 11.12
C ASN A 248 4.64 -4.16 9.83
N GLU A 249 5.65 -5.03 9.74
CA GLU A 249 6.56 -5.13 8.58
C GLU A 249 5.99 -5.96 7.42
N ASP A 250 4.88 -6.67 7.63
CA ASP A 250 4.28 -7.59 6.67
C ASP A 250 2.89 -7.14 6.24
N PHE A 251 2.82 -6.55 5.04
CA PHE A 251 1.59 -6.11 4.40
C PHE A 251 1.28 -6.90 3.12
N SER A 252 1.64 -8.19 3.13
CA SER A 252 1.51 -9.09 1.97
C SER A 252 0.07 -9.29 1.50
N HIS A 253 -0.92 -9.08 2.37
CA HIS A 253 -2.34 -9.06 2.03
C HIS A 253 -2.62 -8.10 0.85
N ASP A 254 -2.26 -6.82 0.98
CA ASP A 254 -2.49 -5.82 -0.07
C ASP A 254 -1.58 -5.99 -1.29
N VAL A 255 -0.46 -6.68 -1.14
CA VAL A 255 0.40 -7.06 -2.27
C VAL A 255 -0.32 -8.06 -3.20
N VAL A 256 -1.17 -8.95 -2.66
CA VAL A 256 -2.01 -9.83 -3.49
C VAL A 256 -2.98 -9.01 -4.35
N HIS A 257 -3.72 -8.08 -3.75
CA HIS A 257 -4.62 -7.19 -4.50
C HIS A 257 -3.87 -6.38 -5.56
N TYR A 258 -2.67 -5.90 -5.22
CA TYR A 258 -1.84 -5.12 -6.13
C TYR A 258 -1.46 -5.91 -7.39
N TYR A 259 -0.91 -7.11 -7.25
CA TYR A 259 -0.54 -7.93 -8.40
C TYR A 259 -1.74 -8.41 -9.19
N SER A 260 -2.79 -8.85 -8.50
CA SER A 260 -4.05 -9.27 -9.10
C SER A 260 -4.68 -8.16 -9.96
N SER A 261 -4.61 -6.90 -9.50
CA SER A 261 -5.14 -5.75 -10.23
C SER A 261 -4.44 -5.45 -11.57
N LYS A 262 -3.19 -5.90 -11.74
CA LYS A 262 -2.43 -5.71 -13.00
C LYS A 262 -2.87 -6.68 -14.09
N LEU A 263 -3.38 -7.84 -13.70
CA LEU A 263 -3.80 -8.89 -14.63
C LEU A 263 -5.28 -8.79 -14.96
N TYR A 264 -6.10 -8.41 -13.99
CA TYR A 264 -7.55 -8.57 -14.08
C TYR A 264 -8.30 -7.26 -13.83
N LYS A 265 -9.06 -6.80 -14.83
CA LYS A 265 -9.98 -5.65 -14.69
C LYS A 265 -11.25 -6.00 -13.91
N VAL A 266 -11.74 -7.23 -14.08
CA VAL A 266 -12.88 -7.78 -13.36
C VAL A 266 -12.35 -8.93 -12.51
N ARG A 267 -12.61 -8.85 -11.21
CA ARG A 267 -12.11 -9.79 -10.21
C ARG A 267 -13.24 -10.23 -9.29
N ASN A 268 -13.22 -11.51 -8.94
CA ASN A 268 -14.09 -12.05 -7.93
C ASN A 268 -13.48 -11.72 -6.57
N TRP A 269 -14.08 -10.76 -5.88
CA TRP A 269 -13.57 -10.27 -4.61
C TRP A 269 -13.48 -11.38 -3.55
N THR A 270 -14.43 -12.31 -3.53
CA THR A 270 -14.41 -13.46 -2.60
C THR A 270 -13.16 -14.33 -2.83
N ALA A 271 -12.82 -14.59 -4.09
CA ALA A 271 -11.61 -15.35 -4.44
C ALA A 271 -10.33 -14.56 -4.13
N GLU A 272 -10.30 -13.27 -4.49
CA GLU A 272 -9.15 -12.39 -4.30
C GLU A 272 -8.81 -12.19 -2.81
N GLU A 273 -9.82 -11.94 -1.96
CA GLU A 273 -9.69 -11.87 -0.50
C GLU A 273 -9.24 -13.20 0.11
N GLY A 274 -9.83 -14.32 -0.34
CA GLY A 274 -9.41 -15.65 0.10
C GLY A 274 -7.94 -15.90 -0.19
N LEU A 275 -7.47 -15.51 -1.38
CA LEU A 275 -6.07 -15.61 -1.72
C LEU A 275 -5.19 -14.67 -0.90
N ALA A 276 -5.64 -13.44 -0.64
CA ALA A 276 -4.94 -12.47 0.20
C ALA A 276 -4.76 -12.98 1.64
N TYR A 277 -5.75 -13.70 2.18
CA TYR A 277 -5.64 -14.40 3.46
C TYR A 277 -4.69 -15.59 3.39
N PHE A 278 -4.71 -16.35 2.29
CA PHE A 278 -3.91 -17.56 2.14
C PHE A 278 -2.41 -17.29 1.95
N TRP A 279 -2.04 -16.43 1.00
CA TRP A 279 -0.65 -16.10 0.70
C TRP A 279 -0.12 -14.91 1.52
N GLY A 280 -1.02 -14.02 1.93
CA GLY A 280 -0.70 -12.85 2.71
C GLY A 280 -0.90 -13.11 4.20
N ASN A 281 -1.84 -12.39 4.81
CA ASN A 281 -2.21 -12.50 6.22
C ASN A 281 -3.61 -11.89 6.43
N ALA A 282 -4.10 -11.84 7.67
CA ALA A 282 -5.44 -11.33 8.01
C ALA A 282 -5.56 -9.79 8.05
N TYR A 283 -4.60 -9.04 7.50
CA TYR A 283 -4.52 -7.57 7.46
C TYR A 283 -4.37 -6.86 8.82
N TYR A 284 -5.10 -7.29 9.86
CA TYR A 284 -5.17 -6.64 11.16
C TYR A 284 -4.37 -7.38 12.24
N THR A 285 -3.70 -6.65 13.13
CA THR A 285 -2.96 -7.28 14.24
C THR A 285 -3.89 -7.79 15.33
N ALA A 286 -3.64 -8.99 15.83
CA ALA A 286 -4.25 -9.52 17.03
C ALA A 286 -3.70 -8.83 18.30
N ALA A 287 -4.18 -9.24 19.47
CA ALA A 287 -3.79 -8.67 20.77
C ALA A 287 -2.29 -8.82 21.09
N ASP A 288 -1.60 -9.77 20.45
CA ASP A 288 -0.16 -9.99 20.56
C ASP A 288 0.67 -9.08 19.63
N GLY A 289 0.03 -8.22 18.84
CA GLY A 289 0.68 -7.33 17.88
C GLY A 289 1.09 -7.99 16.56
N GLU A 290 0.82 -9.29 16.37
CA GLU A 290 1.07 -9.99 15.11
C GLU A 290 -0.19 -10.01 14.24
N ILE A 291 -0.02 -9.94 12.92
CA ILE A 291 -1.14 -10.19 12.00
C ILE A 291 -1.29 -11.71 11.86
N PRO A 292 -2.47 -12.28 12.18
CA PRO A 292 -2.69 -13.72 12.06
C PRO A 292 -2.42 -14.24 10.64
N GLU A 293 -1.59 -15.27 10.55
CA GLU A 293 -1.39 -16.07 9.35
C GLU A 293 -2.56 -17.04 9.15
N PHE A 294 -2.76 -17.52 7.92
CA PHE A 294 -3.86 -18.42 7.58
C PHE A 294 -3.96 -19.66 8.47
N SER A 295 -2.83 -20.29 8.82
CA SER A 295 -2.82 -21.48 9.68
C SER A 295 -3.44 -21.21 11.05
N ARG A 296 -3.13 -20.07 11.66
CA ARG A 296 -3.76 -19.63 12.93
C ARG A 296 -5.26 -19.44 12.73
N LEU A 297 -5.67 -18.74 11.69
CA LEU A 297 -7.09 -18.51 11.39
C LEU A 297 -7.86 -19.82 11.20
N LEU A 298 -7.26 -20.79 10.49
CA LEU A 298 -7.84 -22.11 10.28
C LEU A 298 -8.00 -22.89 11.59
N THR A 299 -7.02 -22.87 12.48
CA THR A 299 -7.14 -23.47 13.82
C THR A 299 -8.31 -22.86 14.59
N TYR A 300 -8.47 -21.53 14.54
CA TYR A 300 -9.60 -20.87 15.18
C TYR A 300 -10.93 -21.30 14.55
N LEU A 301 -11.05 -21.31 13.22
CA LEU A 301 -12.24 -21.77 12.53
C LEU A 301 -12.58 -23.22 12.90
N ALA A 302 -11.60 -24.13 12.87
CA ALA A 302 -11.77 -25.54 13.20
C ALA A 302 -12.32 -25.77 14.62
N ASN A 303 -11.88 -24.96 15.59
CA ASN A 303 -12.36 -25.04 16.97
C ASN A 303 -13.79 -24.53 17.18
N HIS A 304 -14.39 -23.87 16.19
CA HIS A 304 -15.74 -23.29 16.28
C HIS A 304 -16.73 -23.91 15.29
N VAL A 305 -16.34 -24.92 14.53
CA VAL A 305 -17.22 -25.62 13.60
C VAL A 305 -17.48 -27.05 14.05
N ASP A 306 -18.71 -27.48 13.83
CA ASP A 306 -19.19 -28.84 14.06
C ASP A 306 -20.15 -29.27 12.94
N GLU A 307 -20.79 -30.43 13.09
CA GLU A 307 -21.70 -30.98 12.08
C GLU A 307 -23.01 -30.22 11.93
N ASN A 308 -23.35 -29.38 12.92
CA ASN A 308 -24.56 -28.57 12.93
C ASN A 308 -24.31 -27.15 12.41
N SER A 309 -23.05 -26.80 12.12
CA SER A 309 -22.65 -25.46 11.70
C SER A 309 -23.17 -25.15 10.29
N ASN A 310 -23.82 -24.00 10.15
CA ASN A 310 -24.35 -23.54 8.87
C ASN A 310 -23.32 -22.68 8.10
N LEU A 311 -22.31 -23.34 7.57
CA LEU A 311 -21.13 -22.71 6.94
C LEU A 311 -21.49 -21.89 5.70
N ILE A 312 -22.50 -22.29 4.93
CA ILE A 312 -22.93 -21.57 3.72
C ILE A 312 -23.54 -20.22 4.08
N ASP A 313 -24.32 -20.16 5.16
CA ASP A 313 -24.87 -18.90 5.64
C ASP A 313 -23.73 -18.00 6.12
N TRP A 314 -22.80 -18.51 6.94
CA TRP A 314 -21.64 -17.73 7.38
C TRP A 314 -20.79 -17.21 6.21
N PHE A 315 -20.63 -18.04 5.17
CA PHE A 315 -19.89 -17.67 3.98
C PHE A 315 -20.63 -16.58 3.20
N THR A 316 -21.94 -16.74 2.94
CA THR A 316 -22.72 -15.83 2.08
C THR A 316 -23.09 -14.53 2.77
N SER A 317 -23.36 -14.53 4.08
CA SER A 317 -23.65 -13.31 4.86
C SER A 317 -22.39 -12.58 5.31
N ASN A 318 -21.23 -13.26 5.33
CA ASN A 318 -20.03 -12.81 6.04
C ASN A 318 -20.31 -12.46 7.53
N SER A 319 -21.31 -13.09 8.12
CA SER A 319 -21.61 -13.04 9.55
C SER A 319 -21.14 -14.34 10.19
N GLY A 320 -20.86 -14.35 11.49
CA GLY A 320 -21.07 -15.60 12.24
C GLY A 320 -20.00 -16.02 13.24
N LEU A 321 -18.79 -15.46 13.27
CA LEU A 321 -17.82 -15.86 14.29
C LEU A 321 -17.16 -14.66 14.96
N ASN A 322 -17.50 -14.48 16.23
CA ASN A 322 -16.64 -13.79 17.16
C ASN A 322 -15.63 -14.81 17.69
N PHE A 323 -14.37 -14.71 17.29
CA PHE A 323 -13.28 -15.58 17.75
C PHE A 323 -12.83 -15.27 19.20
N GLY A 324 -13.80 -14.98 20.08
CA GLY A 324 -13.59 -14.75 21.51
C GLY A 324 -12.62 -13.60 21.84
N GLY A 325 -12.54 -12.57 20.99
CA GLY A 325 -11.60 -11.46 21.14
C GLY A 325 -10.11 -11.79 20.95
N ARG A 326 -9.76 -13.03 20.56
CA ARG A 326 -8.36 -13.45 20.33
C ARG A 326 -7.84 -13.13 18.93
N LEU A 327 -8.76 -12.92 17.99
CA LEU A 327 -8.49 -12.38 16.66
C LEU A 327 -9.12 -10.98 16.55
N PRO A 328 -8.61 -10.13 15.63
CA PRO A 328 -9.28 -8.88 15.29
C PRO A 328 -10.75 -9.12 14.93
N GLY A 329 -11.65 -8.27 15.40
CA GLY A 329 -13.09 -8.37 15.09
C GLY A 329 -13.40 -8.18 13.60
N GLU A 330 -12.44 -7.63 12.85
CA GLU A 330 -12.51 -7.36 11.41
C GLU A 330 -12.15 -8.59 10.55
N VAL A 331 -11.68 -9.69 11.14
CA VAL A 331 -11.36 -10.92 10.41
C VAL A 331 -12.62 -11.51 9.78
N SER A 332 -12.60 -11.66 8.45
CA SER A 332 -13.73 -12.19 7.70
C SER A 332 -13.74 -13.72 7.68
N VAL A 333 -14.80 -14.31 8.23
CA VAL A 333 -15.05 -15.76 8.18
C VAL A 333 -15.13 -16.25 6.72
N ARG A 334 -15.82 -15.50 5.86
CA ARG A 334 -15.87 -15.78 4.42
C ARG A 334 -14.47 -15.88 3.83
N SER A 335 -13.59 -14.95 4.17
CA SER A 335 -12.22 -14.90 3.62
C SER A 335 -11.36 -16.06 4.12
N VAL A 336 -11.52 -16.49 5.38
CA VAL A 336 -10.85 -17.72 5.89
C VAL A 336 -11.33 -18.97 5.14
N MET A 337 -12.64 -19.12 4.94
CA MET A 337 -13.16 -20.25 4.15
C MET A 337 -12.77 -20.17 2.67
N SER A 338 -12.76 -18.98 2.08
CA SER A 338 -12.32 -18.77 0.70
C SER A 338 -10.83 -19.07 0.53
N ALA A 339 -10.00 -18.74 1.52
CA ALA A 339 -8.59 -19.12 1.56
C ALA A 339 -8.41 -20.65 1.53
N LEU A 340 -9.27 -21.39 2.24
CA LEU A 340 -9.28 -22.85 2.23
C LEU A 340 -9.62 -23.43 0.84
N LEU A 341 -10.59 -22.82 0.15
CA LEU A 341 -10.96 -23.20 -1.23
C LEU A 341 -9.84 -22.87 -2.21
N CYS A 342 -9.20 -21.70 -2.07
CA CYS A 342 -8.05 -21.32 -2.88
C CYS A 342 -6.91 -22.34 -2.69
N ALA A 343 -6.61 -22.73 -1.45
CA ALA A 343 -5.60 -23.74 -1.16
C ALA A 343 -5.93 -25.10 -1.80
N GLU A 344 -7.20 -25.55 -1.72
CA GLU A 344 -7.64 -26.80 -2.33
C GLU A 344 -7.60 -26.77 -3.87
N ILE A 345 -7.97 -25.64 -4.48
CA ILE A 345 -7.89 -25.43 -5.92
C ILE A 345 -6.43 -25.43 -6.38
N ILE A 346 -5.53 -24.76 -5.66
CA ILE A 346 -4.10 -24.77 -5.98
C ILE A 346 -3.54 -26.20 -5.89
N GLU A 347 -3.91 -26.96 -4.86
CA GLU A 347 -3.48 -28.36 -4.70
C GLU A 347 -3.95 -29.26 -5.87
N LYS A 348 -5.20 -29.09 -6.34
CA LYS A 348 -5.79 -29.96 -7.36
C LYS A 348 -5.57 -29.51 -8.81
N LYS A 349 -5.51 -28.20 -9.04
CA LYS A 349 -5.55 -27.57 -10.37
C LYS A 349 -4.38 -26.61 -10.59
N GLY A 350 -3.51 -26.44 -9.61
CA GLY A 350 -2.41 -25.48 -9.66
C GLY A 350 -2.90 -24.04 -9.74
N VAL A 351 -1.96 -23.16 -10.05
CA VAL A 351 -2.19 -21.71 -10.19
C VAL A 351 -3.18 -21.38 -11.32
N ILE A 352 -3.28 -22.22 -12.36
CA ILE A 352 -4.24 -22.03 -13.46
C ILE A 352 -5.68 -22.05 -12.94
N GLY A 353 -6.01 -23.00 -12.06
CA GLY A 353 -7.34 -23.04 -11.44
C GLY A 353 -7.63 -21.81 -10.57
N LEU A 354 -6.63 -21.32 -9.85
CA LEU A 354 -6.76 -20.09 -9.06
C LEU A 354 -7.02 -18.86 -9.95
N LYS A 355 -6.27 -18.71 -11.04
CA LYS A 355 -6.45 -17.63 -12.02
C LYS A 355 -7.88 -17.65 -12.59
N GLU A 356 -8.39 -18.84 -12.91
CA GLU A 356 -9.78 -19.02 -13.35
C GLU A 356 -10.77 -18.53 -12.28
N LEU A 357 -10.57 -18.93 -11.01
CA LEU A 357 -11.43 -18.50 -9.90
C LEU A 357 -11.43 -16.98 -9.68
N ILE A 358 -10.26 -16.33 -9.69
CA ILE A 358 -10.14 -14.86 -9.54
C ILE A 358 -10.87 -14.14 -10.68
N SER A 359 -10.77 -14.65 -11.90
CA SER A 359 -11.41 -14.05 -13.08
C SER A 359 -12.88 -14.44 -13.27
N SER A 360 -13.49 -15.15 -12.32
CA SER A 360 -14.80 -15.81 -12.49
C SER A 360 -15.99 -14.87 -12.67
N GLY A 361 -15.85 -13.59 -12.30
CA GLY A 361 -16.91 -12.58 -12.31
C GLY A 361 -16.89 -11.76 -11.03
N LYS A 362 -18.01 -11.10 -10.67
CA LYS A 362 -18.07 -10.25 -9.46
C LYS A 362 -18.94 -10.83 -8.35
N SER A 363 -19.80 -11.80 -8.67
CA SER A 363 -20.81 -12.28 -7.75
C SER A 363 -20.35 -13.54 -6.99
N ILE A 364 -21.10 -13.89 -5.95
CA ILE A 364 -20.84 -15.13 -5.20
C ILE A 364 -21.32 -16.37 -5.98
N GLU A 365 -22.31 -16.21 -6.85
CA GLU A 365 -22.78 -17.25 -7.76
C GLU A 365 -21.71 -17.59 -8.79
N ASP A 366 -21.00 -16.59 -9.34
CA ASP A 366 -19.83 -16.80 -10.20
C ASP A 366 -18.73 -17.60 -9.50
N PHE A 367 -18.48 -17.25 -8.24
CA PHE A 367 -17.52 -17.96 -7.39
C PHE A 367 -17.90 -19.43 -7.22
N PHE A 368 -19.17 -19.72 -6.89
CA PHE A 368 -19.63 -21.10 -6.71
C PHE A 368 -19.65 -21.89 -8.01
N ARG A 369 -20.07 -21.29 -9.12
CA ARG A 369 -20.07 -21.94 -10.44
C ARG A 369 -18.66 -22.40 -10.83
N VAL A 370 -17.65 -21.55 -10.64
CA VAL A 370 -16.27 -21.90 -10.97
C VAL A 370 -15.66 -22.86 -9.94
N SER A 371 -15.97 -22.69 -8.65
CA SER A 371 -15.55 -23.65 -7.61
C SER A 371 -16.10 -25.05 -7.86
N ASP A 372 -17.34 -25.17 -8.33
CA ASP A 372 -17.97 -26.45 -8.68
C ASP A 372 -17.24 -27.12 -9.84
N LYS A 373 -16.97 -26.35 -10.91
CA LYS A 373 -16.20 -26.83 -12.06
C LYS A 373 -14.80 -27.31 -11.65
N LEU A 374 -14.13 -26.60 -10.75
CA LEU A 374 -12.73 -26.88 -10.39
C LEU A 374 -12.59 -28.01 -9.38
N ILE A 375 -13.43 -28.06 -8.35
CA ILE A 375 -13.27 -28.97 -7.21
C ILE A 375 -14.58 -29.58 -6.70
N ALA A 376 -15.68 -29.46 -7.46
CA ALA A 376 -17.00 -29.98 -7.12
C ALA A 376 -17.55 -29.45 -5.79
N ILE A 377 -17.24 -28.19 -5.45
CA ILE A 377 -17.81 -27.48 -4.30
C ILE A 377 -18.71 -26.36 -4.82
N ASN A 378 -19.98 -26.41 -4.44
CA ASN A 378 -21.02 -25.47 -4.84
C ASN A 378 -21.92 -25.13 -3.63
N GLN A 379 -22.95 -24.32 -3.85
CA GLN A 379 -23.82 -23.87 -2.77
C GLN A 379 -24.58 -25.01 -2.09
N SER A 380 -25.01 -26.05 -2.80
CA SER A 380 -25.84 -27.13 -2.23
C SER A 380 -25.05 -28.12 -1.39
N ASN A 381 -23.75 -28.29 -1.65
CA ASN A 381 -22.88 -29.21 -0.91
C ASN A 381 -21.87 -28.50 0.02
N PHE A 382 -21.95 -27.16 0.11
CA PHE A 382 -20.93 -26.33 0.75
C PHE A 382 -20.67 -26.73 2.21
N ASN A 383 -21.71 -26.88 3.04
CA ASN A 383 -21.55 -27.20 4.47
C ASN A 383 -20.73 -28.48 4.67
N HIS A 384 -21.14 -29.54 3.97
CA HIS A 384 -20.48 -30.84 4.07
C HIS A 384 -19.03 -30.77 3.55
N LYS A 385 -18.82 -30.23 2.34
CA LYS A 385 -17.48 -30.17 1.73
C LYS A 385 -16.53 -29.23 2.42
N MET A 386 -17.01 -28.10 2.92
CA MET A 386 -16.19 -27.16 3.70
C MET A 386 -15.79 -27.77 5.04
N LEU A 387 -16.69 -28.44 5.74
CA LEU A 387 -16.37 -29.13 7.00
C LEU A 387 -15.32 -30.24 6.80
N GLU A 388 -15.45 -31.03 5.71
CA GLU A 388 -14.43 -32.01 5.32
C GLU A 388 -13.06 -31.35 5.12
N LEU A 389 -13.01 -30.22 4.40
CA LEU A 389 -11.75 -29.48 4.16
C LEU A 389 -11.15 -28.91 5.46
N ILE A 390 -11.98 -28.36 6.35
CA ILE A 390 -11.53 -27.82 7.63
C ILE A 390 -10.90 -28.94 8.46
N ARG A 391 -11.58 -30.08 8.59
CA ARG A 391 -11.07 -31.25 9.33
C ARG A 391 -9.79 -31.81 8.71
N LYS A 392 -9.72 -31.94 7.39
CA LYS A 392 -8.54 -32.43 6.65
C LYS A 392 -7.29 -31.59 6.92
N ARG A 393 -7.43 -30.26 7.01
CA ARG A 393 -6.30 -29.33 7.08
C ARG A 393 -5.98 -28.83 8.48
N ALA A 394 -6.87 -29.04 9.44
CA ALA A 394 -6.64 -28.71 10.85
C ALA A 394 -6.03 -29.87 11.65
N ALA A 395 -6.15 -31.11 11.15
CA ALA A 395 -5.42 -32.29 11.64
C ALA A 395 -3.97 -32.26 11.16
#